data_AF-A0A970END0-F1
#
_entry.id   AF-A0A970END0-F1
#
_cell.length_a   1.000
_cell.length_b   1.000
_cell.length_c   1.000
_cell.angle_alpha   90.00
_cell.angle_beta   90.00
_cell.angle_gamma   90.00
#
_symmetry.space_group_name_H-M   'P 1'
#
loop_
_entity.id
_entity.type
_entity.pdbx_description
1 polymer ?
#
loop_
_entity_poly.entity_id
_entity_poly.type
_entity_poly.pdbx_seq_one_letter_code
_entity_poly.pdbx_strand_id
1 'polypeptide(L)' 'MGTMFQAADWFVRIRHKGGHVKITIWDRYGDKLFSDVLGPEPHTKFWNAIAKITSQEVVQAIQEKLGT' A
#
# COMPACT_ATOMS: atom_id res chain seq x y z
N MET A 1 -15.48 2.18 1.46
CA MET A 1 -14.89 2.12 2.82
C MET A 1 -13.39 1.92 2.67
N GLY A 2 -12.56 2.39 3.61
CA GLY A 2 -11.11 2.20 3.54
C GLY A 2 -10.53 1.90 4.91
N THR A 3 -9.42 1.18 4.93
CA THR A 3 -8.70 0.77 6.14
C THR A 3 -7.41 1.57 6.22
N MET A 4 -7.11 2.09 7.41
CA MET A 4 -5.82 2.72 7.71
C MET A 4 -5.16 1.93 8.84
N PHE A 5 -3.87 1.67 8.70
CA PHE A 5 -3.09 0.91 9.66
C PHE A 5 -1.62 1.33 9.60
N GLN A 6 -0.87 1.01 10.65
CA GLN A 6 0.58 1.17 10.68
C GLN A 6 1.24 -0.17 10.35
N ALA A 7 2.31 -0.14 9.56
CA ALA A 7 3.18 -1.27 9.28
C ALA A 7 4.63 -0.80 9.42
N ALA A 8 5.35 -1.35 10.41
CA ALA A 8 6.64 -0.84 10.87
C ALA A 8 6.59 0.71 11.10
N ASP A 9 7.47 1.46 10.43
CA ASP A 9 7.57 2.92 10.55
C ASP A 9 6.66 3.69 9.57
N TRP A 10 5.78 3.01 8.82
CA TRP A 10 4.94 3.62 7.80
C TRP A 10 3.45 3.55 8.15
N PHE A 11 2.72 4.59 7.74
CA PHE A 11 1.27 4.59 7.76
C PHE A 11 0.74 4.22 6.39
N VAL A 12 -0.21 3.29 6.35
CA VAL A 12 -0.78 2.76 5.12
C VAL A 12 -2.29 2.97 5.14
N ARG A 13 -2.83 3.41 4.00
CA ARG A 13 -4.28 3.49 3.78
C ARG A 13 -4.65 2.77 2.51
N ILE A 14 -5.55 1.80 2.65
CA ILE A 14 -6.19 1.07 1.56
C ILE A 14 -7.61 1.61 1.39
N ARG A 15 -7.99 2.00 0.16
CA ARG A 15 -9.34 2.45 -0.16
C ARG A 15 -9.89 1.68 -1.35
N HIS A 16 -11.10 1.15 -1.19
CA HIS A 16 -11.87 0.60 -2.30
C HIS A 16 -12.76 1.71 -2.88
N LYS A 17 -12.54 2.09 -4.14
CA LYS A 17 -13.33 3.11 -4.85
C LYS A 17 -13.65 2.62 -6.26
N GLY A 18 -14.93 2.38 -6.55
CA GLY A 18 -15.40 2.03 -7.90
C GLY A 18 -14.75 0.76 -8.47
N GLY A 19 -14.58 -0.28 -7.64
CA GLY A 19 -13.92 -1.53 -8.06
C GLY A 19 -12.39 -1.50 -8.03
N HIS A 20 -11.79 -0.34 -7.80
CA HIS A 20 -10.34 -0.19 -7.73
C HIS A 20 -9.84 -0.12 -6.28
N VAL A 21 -8.68 -0.72 -6.04
CA VAL A 21 -7.96 -0.63 -4.76
C VAL A 21 -6.90 0.47 -4.88
N LYS A 22 -7.02 1.52 -4.07
CA LYS A 22 -6.00 2.58 -3.98
C LYS A 22 -5.21 2.42 -2.68
N ILE A 23 -3.88 2.41 -2.81
CA ILE A 23 -2.95 2.34 -1.68
C ILE A 23 -2.27 3.70 -1.55
N THR A 24 -2.20 4.22 -0.34
CA THR A 24 -1.47 5.44 0.00
C THR A 24 -0.57 5.13 1.20
N ILE A 25 0.69 5.56 1.12
CA ILE A 25 1.69 5.30 2.15
C ILE A 25 2.34 6.62 2.55
N TRP A 26 2.49 6.82 3.85
CA TRP A 26 3.22 7.92 4.45
C TRP A 26 4.33 7.40 5.34
N ASP A 27 5.38 8.18 5.50
CA ASP A 27 6.40 7.92 6.51
C ASP A 27 5.94 8.35 7.91
N ARG A 28 6.81 8.15 8.89
CA ARG A 28 6.57 8.52 10.30
C ARG A 28 6.41 10.02 10.54
N TYR A 29 6.86 10.87 9.62
CA TYR A 29 6.76 12.33 9.72
C TYR A 29 5.48 12.87 9.08
N GLY A 30 4.73 12.02 8.37
CA GLY A 30 3.51 12.39 7.68
C GLY A 30 3.73 12.75 6.20
N ASP A 31 4.94 12.56 5.67
CA ASP A 31 5.23 12.78 4.27
C ASP A 31 4.71 11.62 3.43
N LYS A 32 3.97 11.97 2.36
CA LYS A 32 3.33 10.98 1.49
C LYS A 32 4.35 10.43 0.49
N LEU A 33 4.79 9.19 0.71
CA LEU A 33 5.77 8.49 -0.15
C LEU A 33 5.14 7.82 -1.37
N PHE A 34 3.90 7.32 -1.23
CA PHE A 34 3.23 6.55 -2.28
C PHE A 34 1.74 6.85 -2.33
N SER A 35 1.15 6.90 -3.53
CA SER A 35 -0.28 7.06 -3.71
C SER A 35 -0.70 6.60 -5.10
N ASP A 36 -1.00 5.31 -5.25
CA ASP A 36 -1.36 4.76 -6.54
C ASP A 36 -2.49 3.71 -6.44
N VAL A 37 -3.14 3.47 -7.58
CA VAL A 37 -4.15 2.44 -7.75
C VAL A 37 -3.46 1.13 -8.09
N LEU A 38 -3.80 0.07 -7.37
CA LEU A 38 -3.44 -1.28 -7.74
C LEU A 38 -4.14 -1.58 -9.08
N GLY A 39 -3.37 -1.46 -10.17
CA GLY A 39 -3.81 -1.70 -11.54
C GLY A 39 -4.03 -3.19 -11.81
N PRO A 40 -4.55 -3.56 -12.99
CA PRO A 40 -4.74 -4.96 -13.36
C PRO A 40 -3.42 -5.73 -13.41
N GLU A 41 -3.47 -7.04 -13.17
CA GLU A 41 -2.32 -7.95 -13.21
C GLU A 41 -1.49 -7.82 -14.50
N PRO A 42 -0.15 -7.98 -14.45
CA PRO A 42 0.64 -8.45 -13.30
C PRO A 42 1.02 -7.35 -12.28
N HIS A 43 0.75 -7.59 -10.99
CA HIS A 43 1.01 -6.63 -9.89
C HIS A 43 2.50 -6.52 -9.47
N THR A 44 3.41 -7.31 -10.03
CA THR A 44 4.80 -7.41 -9.57
C THR A 44 5.52 -6.06 -9.53
N LYS A 45 5.35 -5.21 -10.55
CA LYS A 45 5.99 -3.89 -10.60
C LYS A 45 5.49 -2.97 -9.48
N PHE A 46 4.21 -3.07 -9.14
CA PHE A 46 3.57 -2.28 -8.09
C PHE A 46 4.14 -2.64 -6.72
N TRP A 47 4.20 -3.94 -6.40
CA TRP A 47 4.77 -4.42 -5.14
C TRP A 47 6.27 -4.11 -5.02
N ASN A 48 7.03 -4.26 -6.10
CA ASN A 48 8.44 -3.88 -6.13
C ASN A 48 8.65 -2.38 -5.88
N ALA A 49 7.76 -1.52 -6.40
CA ALA A 49 7.82 -0.09 -6.15
C ALA A 49 7.61 0.23 -4.68
N ILE A 50 6.61 -0.38 -4.04
CA ILE A 50 6.35 -0.23 -2.60
C ILE A 50 7.54 -0.74 -1.78
N ALA A 51 8.00 -1.97 -2.02
CA ALA A 51 9.11 -2.54 -1.26
C ALA A 51 10.40 -1.71 -1.34
N LYS A 52 10.64 -1.04 -2.48
CA LYS A 52 11.83 -0.20 -2.69
C LYS A 52 11.80 1.09 -1.85
N ILE A 53 10.63 1.68 -1.63
CA ILE A 53 10.49 2.95 -0.88
C ILE A 53 10.16 2.73 0.60
N THR A 54 9.68 1.54 0.96
CA THR A 54 9.39 1.15 2.34
C THR A 54 10.22 -0.08 2.74
N SER A 55 9.61 -1.26 2.71
CA SER A 55 10.21 -2.56 3.01
C SER A 55 9.31 -3.69 2.51
N GLN A 56 9.84 -4.92 2.49
CA GLN A 56 9.04 -6.11 2.17
C GLN A 56 7.95 -6.41 3.21
N GLU A 57 8.19 -6.06 4.49
CA GLU A 57 7.21 -6.20 5.56
C GLU A 57 5.95 -5.35 5.30
N VAL A 58 6.12 -4.13 4.79
CA VAL A 58 4.98 -3.27 4.42
C VAL A 58 4.18 -3.87 3.28
N VAL A 59 4.85 -4.48 2.29
CA VAL A 59 4.17 -5.20 1.19
C VAL A 59 3.34 -6.36 1.73
N GLN A 60 3.94 -7.20 2.57
CA GLN A 60 3.25 -8.35 3.18
C GLN A 60 2.03 -7.91 4.00
N ALA A 61 2.17 -6.88 4.84
CA ALA A 61 1.07 -6.35 5.63
C ALA A 61 -0.08 -5.83 4.76
N ILE A 62 0.22 -5.21 3.60
CA ILE A 62 -0.82 -4.78 2.65
C ILE A 62 -1.52 -5.98 2.02
N GLN A 63 -0.76 -6.96 1.55
CA GLN A 63 -1.25 -8.18 0.92
C GLN A 63 -2.16 -8.97 1.86
N GLU A 64 -1.77 -9.14 3.12
CA GLU A 64 -2.60 -9.73 4.17
C GLU A 64 -3.93 -8.98 4.38
N LYS A 65 -3.92 -7.64 4.33
CA LYS A 65 -5.15 -6.84 4.44
C LYS A 65 -6.04 -6.92 3.21
N LEU A 66 -5.48 -7.23 2.05
CA LEU A 66 -6.23 -7.45 0.81
C LEU A 66 -6.72 -8.91 0.66
N GLY A 67 -6.16 -9.84 1.43
CA GLY A 67 -6.44 -11.27 1.31
C GLY A 67 -5.83 -11.88 0.04
N THR A 68 -4.69 -11.35 -0.40
CA THR A 68 -3.97 -11.74 -1.62
C THR A 68 -2.55 -12.18 -1.32
#